data_AF-V9Z636-F1
#
_entry.id   AF-V9Z636-F1
#
_cell.length_a   1.000
_cell.length_b   1.000
_cell.length_c   1.000
_cell.angle_alpha   90.00
_cell.angle_beta   90.00
_cell.angle_gamma   90.00
#
_symmetry.space_group_name_H-M   'P 1'
#
loop_
_entity.id
_entity.type
_entity.pdbx_description
1 polymer ?
#
loop_
_entity_poly.entity_id
_entity_poly.type
_entity_poly.pdbx_seq_one_letter_code
_entity_poly.pdbx_strand_id
1 'polypeptide(L)'
;MVRDTRLVQTAVIGDEHSDVPIILPTEAIELDVFRRAHQQDTFWCGLLLGGCGGQLATKLYVDRQCHFQHNPLPNGAPNTCRRPSVGESSADHLYVKSAMSRSLLEYGRAARFAFPPPIGSLVDVDLEDGLSLRIHMDAAVRPDWERQGAVILGPGVVPDPDVLAGCPYVYRVKCDSDGANRRVWIGTQSLARPTEWVPFSECTWTDEGLLTPAASRIMRDRSAAGSRPAAPGPSAGRGALPESVVTFVRGLEAAQRTGTVDHVRRLCNGSSSFLDGLSSTARAEAERALTEAKAWLATHEEYQRRIFKDLEAAVRERRAWDVRSGIQQAASLTRWGASAEEHRILAAARAYLREHDYADQPPAQAAVSRQLHYKPAPAAKRSKSKKPNRAKESAARARALLERLDRESDLLADDELAQLVEELTRAANIAGPNLRDPERKRVASWGRKVRQRRPARTAATQPRARTKPPAAGKPESPARVKLDPLAAAVKTILQKAAATGTTLTWAQIRAQLPPGLPALERSQQTSVLIQVDRSRAGTAPLLSALVTGADHDMHPAYPRIAAAAGRPQPRGNLEAVAQWAVEVSRFQRA
;
A
#
# COMPACT_ATOMS: atom_id res chain seq x y z
N MET A 1 1.74 -15.08 23.09
CA MET A 1 2.04 -13.81 23.80
C MET A 1 1.40 -12.66 23.05
N VAL A 2 0.72 -11.73 23.74
CA VAL A 2 0.19 -10.51 23.11
C VAL A 2 1.34 -9.51 22.96
N ARG A 3 1.57 -8.99 21.75
CA ARG A 3 2.64 -7.99 21.47
C ARG A 3 2.31 -6.66 22.17
N ASP A 4 3.24 -6.13 22.97
CA ASP A 4 3.13 -4.80 23.58
C ASP A 4 3.55 -3.73 22.57
N THR A 5 2.55 -3.05 22.00
CA THR A 5 2.73 -2.03 20.96
C THR A 5 3.31 -0.71 21.48
N ARG A 6 3.60 -0.61 22.79
CA ARG A 6 4.27 0.55 23.41
C ARG A 6 5.79 0.43 23.38
N LEU A 7 6.33 -0.74 23.06
CA LEU A 7 7.76 -0.96 22.98
C LEU A 7 8.29 -0.58 21.59
N VAL A 8 9.52 -0.05 21.55
CA VAL A 8 10.18 0.33 20.28
C VAL A 8 10.62 -0.93 19.55
N GLN A 9 9.92 -1.26 18.47
CA GLN A 9 10.20 -2.44 17.64
C GLN A 9 10.96 -2.12 16.35
N THR A 10 11.11 -0.84 16.02
CA THR A 10 11.73 -0.40 14.76
C THR A 10 12.88 0.58 15.00
N ALA A 11 13.91 0.46 14.17
CA ALA A 11 15.07 1.34 14.11
C ALA A 11 15.50 1.57 12.66
N VAL A 12 16.52 2.39 12.46
CA VAL A 12 17.27 2.47 11.19
C VAL A 12 18.73 2.05 11.41
N ILE A 13 19.34 1.48 10.38
CA ILE A 13 20.74 0.99 10.40
C ILE A 13 21.70 2.10 9.97
N GLY A 14 22.84 2.22 10.65
CA GLY A 14 23.94 3.12 10.27
C GLY A 14 23.97 4.40 11.10
N ASP A 15 23.05 5.34 10.84
CA ASP A 15 22.96 6.63 11.54
C ASP A 15 21.50 7.11 11.68
N GLU A 16 21.27 8.23 12.36
CA GLU A 16 19.94 8.79 12.61
C GLU A 16 19.21 9.35 11.36
N HIS A 17 19.94 9.61 10.27
CA HIS A 17 19.41 10.11 8.99
C HIS A 17 19.14 8.98 7.98
N SER A 18 19.62 7.76 8.28
CA SER A 18 19.43 6.58 7.45
C SER A 18 17.96 6.30 7.15
N ASP A 19 17.73 5.74 5.95
CA ASP A 19 16.43 5.31 5.45
C ASP A 19 16.32 3.78 5.34
N VAL A 20 17.28 3.04 5.90
CA VAL A 20 17.31 1.58 5.92
C VAL A 20 16.61 1.09 7.20
N PRO A 21 15.32 0.69 7.12
CA PRO A 21 14.57 0.29 8.30
C PRO A 21 14.98 -1.11 8.75
N ILE A 22 14.83 -1.35 10.05
CA ILE A 22 14.97 -2.67 10.63
C ILE A 22 13.94 -2.89 11.75
N ILE A 23 13.42 -4.11 11.84
CA ILE A 23 12.51 -4.56 12.89
C ILE A 23 13.25 -5.50 13.82
N LEU A 24 13.13 -5.28 15.12
CA LEU A 24 13.67 -6.21 16.10
C LEU A 24 12.73 -7.42 16.23
N PRO A 25 13.25 -8.65 16.18
CA PRO A 25 12.45 -9.81 16.52
C PRO A 25 11.93 -9.74 17.95
N THR A 26 10.71 -10.24 18.13
CA THR A 26 10.03 -10.17 19.42
C THR A 26 10.46 -11.29 20.38
N GLU A 27 10.96 -12.39 19.83
CA GLU A 27 11.35 -13.59 20.55
C GLU A 27 12.86 -13.63 20.82
N ALA A 28 13.26 -14.12 22.00
CA ALA A 28 14.66 -14.17 22.41
C ALA A 28 15.55 -14.99 21.45
N ILE A 29 15.05 -16.14 20.98
CA ILE A 29 15.77 -17.04 20.08
C ILE A 29 16.05 -16.34 18.74
N GLU A 30 15.03 -15.65 18.20
CA GLU A 30 15.17 -14.88 16.96
C GLU A 30 16.07 -13.65 17.16
N LEU A 31 16.05 -13.01 18.33
CA LEU A 31 16.93 -11.89 18.66
C LEU A 31 18.41 -12.30 18.68
N ASP A 32 18.75 -13.50 19.15
CA ASP A 32 20.13 -13.97 19.13
C ASP A 32 20.64 -14.22 17.70
N VAL A 33 19.78 -14.73 16.81
CA VAL A 33 20.08 -14.84 15.38
C VAL A 33 20.25 -13.44 14.78
N PHE A 34 19.35 -12.52 15.09
CA PHE A 34 19.42 -11.12 14.63
C PHE A 34 20.71 -10.42 15.05
N ARG A 35 21.12 -10.55 16.33
CA ARG A 35 22.36 -9.96 16.83
C ARG A 35 23.58 -10.49 16.12
N ARG A 36 23.59 -11.77 15.73
CA ARG A 36 24.67 -12.38 14.94
C ARG A 36 24.70 -11.86 13.50
N ALA A 37 23.54 -11.69 12.87
CA ALA A 37 23.44 -11.14 11.52
C ALA A 37 23.85 -9.66 11.46
N HIS A 38 23.64 -8.90 12.54
CA HIS A 38 23.83 -7.46 12.61
C HIS A 38 24.94 -7.02 13.60
N GLN A 39 26.01 -7.82 13.76
CA GLN A 39 27.08 -7.53 14.74
C GLN A 39 27.84 -6.23 14.47
N GLN A 40 27.94 -5.85 13.20
CA GLN A 40 28.66 -4.64 12.76
C GLN A 40 27.73 -3.45 12.56
N ASP A 41 26.42 -3.64 12.73
CA ASP A 41 25.42 -2.61 12.49
C ASP A 41 25.12 -1.83 13.77
N THR A 42 24.91 -0.53 13.60
CA THR A 42 24.41 0.35 14.66
C THR A 42 22.96 0.72 14.41
N PHE A 43 22.15 0.71 15.47
CA PHE A 43 20.72 0.97 15.39
C PHE A 43 20.39 2.35 15.95
N TRP A 44 19.50 3.07 15.28
CA TRP A 44 19.16 4.44 15.64
C TRP A 44 17.64 4.68 15.66
N CYS A 45 17.20 5.53 16.59
CA CYS A 45 15.84 6.05 16.61
C CYS A 45 15.69 7.10 15.52
N GLY A 46 15.64 6.65 14.26
CA GLY A 46 15.81 7.50 13.09
C GLY A 46 14.85 8.67 12.98
N LEU A 47 15.30 9.77 12.37
CA LEU A 47 14.50 10.98 12.16
C LEU A 47 13.35 10.71 11.19
N LEU A 48 13.59 9.91 10.15
CA LEU A 48 12.56 9.47 9.21
C LEU A 48 11.54 8.52 9.85
N LEU A 49 11.78 8.01 11.05
CA LEU A 49 10.81 7.26 11.84
C LEU A 49 9.97 8.15 12.77
N GLY A 50 10.17 9.47 12.72
CA GLY A 50 9.66 10.43 13.72
C GLY A 50 10.35 10.28 15.07
N GLY A 51 11.54 9.68 15.10
CA GLY A 51 12.36 9.43 16.29
C GLY A 51 13.18 10.65 16.73
N CYS A 52 13.92 10.49 17.82
CA CYS A 52 14.75 11.56 18.40
C CYS A 52 16.20 11.60 17.88
N GLY A 53 16.59 10.64 17.05
CA GLY A 53 17.97 10.47 16.58
C GLY A 53 18.93 9.83 17.59
N GLY A 54 18.44 9.36 18.74
CA GLY A 54 19.29 8.66 19.71
C GLY A 54 19.64 7.25 19.26
N GLN A 55 20.87 6.81 19.54
CA GLN A 55 21.30 5.43 19.31
C GLN A 55 20.52 4.45 20.21
N LEU A 56 20.23 3.28 19.66
CA LEU A 56 19.44 2.23 20.29
C LEU A 56 20.31 0.99 20.56
N ALA A 57 20.05 0.34 21.69
CA ALA A 57 20.52 -0.98 22.03
C ALA A 57 19.36 -1.99 21.98
N THR A 58 19.69 -3.25 21.69
CA THR A 58 18.71 -4.35 21.73
C THR A 58 18.55 -4.88 23.15
N LYS A 59 17.31 -5.01 23.62
CA LYS A 59 16.99 -5.64 24.91
C LYS A 59 16.43 -7.03 24.70
N LEU A 60 17.17 -8.01 25.22
CA LEU A 60 16.76 -9.41 25.26
C LEU A 60 15.96 -9.67 26.52
N TYR A 61 14.77 -10.24 26.34
CA TYR A 61 13.90 -10.72 27.39
C TYR A 61 13.41 -12.12 27.03
N VAL A 62 13.38 -13.00 28.01
CA VAL A 62 12.87 -14.38 27.86
C VAL A 62 11.42 -14.52 28.35
N ASP A 63 10.99 -13.60 29.23
CA ASP A 63 9.66 -13.54 29.84
C ASP A 63 8.75 -12.48 29.20
N ARG A 64 9.34 -11.57 28.40
CA ARG A 64 8.68 -10.41 27.79
C ARG A 64 9.19 -10.20 26.37
N GLN A 65 8.52 -9.30 25.66
CA GLN A 65 8.88 -8.94 24.30
C GLN A 65 10.25 -8.24 24.24
N CYS A 66 11.14 -8.77 23.41
CA CYS A 66 12.37 -8.10 23.04
C CYS A 66 12.06 -6.78 22.31
N HIS A 67 12.84 -5.74 22.58
CA HIS A 67 12.62 -4.41 21.98
C HIS A 67 13.92 -3.58 21.95
N PHE A 68 13.92 -2.51 21.18
CA PHE A 68 14.97 -1.51 21.22
C PHE A 68 14.80 -0.58 22.43
N GLN A 69 15.91 -0.20 23.05
CA GLN A 69 15.96 0.81 24.09
C GLN A 69 17.01 1.87 23.73
N HIS A 70 16.73 3.13 24.03
CA HIS A 70 17.71 4.20 23.84
C HIS A 70 18.90 4.01 24.76
N ASN A 71 20.11 4.25 24.23
CA ASN A 71 21.29 4.41 25.07
C ASN A 71 21.07 5.60 26.03
N PRO A 72 21.67 5.58 27.24
CA PRO A 72 21.67 6.74 28.11
C PRO A 72 22.34 7.94 27.43
N LEU A 73 21.88 9.16 27.72
CA LEU A 73 22.60 10.35 27.29
C LEU A 73 23.98 10.44 27.98
N PRO A 74 24.96 11.19 27.45
CA PRO A 74 26.30 11.31 28.04
C PRO A 74 26.30 11.78 29.51
N ASN A 75 25.26 12.50 29.93
CA ASN A 75 25.04 12.95 31.30
C ASN A 75 24.32 11.92 32.19
N GLY A 76 24.12 10.69 31.71
CA GLY A 76 23.40 9.61 32.39
C GLY A 76 21.88 9.78 32.40
N ALA A 77 21.33 10.85 31.83
CA ALA A 77 19.88 11.08 31.82
C ALA A 77 19.16 10.14 30.83
N PRO A 78 17.93 9.70 31.15
CA PRO A 78 17.14 8.90 30.24
C PRO A 78 16.71 9.72 29.01
N ASN A 79 16.79 9.11 27.84
CA ASN A 79 16.34 9.71 26.59
C ASN A 79 14.82 9.90 26.59
N THR A 80 14.35 11.16 26.50
CA THR A 80 12.91 11.47 26.45
C THR A 80 12.41 11.46 25.00
N CYS A 81 12.24 10.27 24.44
CA CYS A 81 11.77 10.11 23.07
C CYS A 81 10.23 10.29 22.99
N ARG A 82 9.76 11.21 22.13
CA ARG A 82 8.33 11.48 21.89
C ARG A 82 7.83 10.88 20.58
N ARG A 83 8.50 9.84 20.09
CA ARG A 83 8.13 9.18 18.83
C ARG A 83 6.66 8.74 18.88
N PRO A 84 5.83 9.16 17.91
CA PRO A 84 4.38 8.97 17.99
C PRO A 84 3.94 7.51 17.76
N SER A 85 4.78 6.70 17.12
CA SER A 85 4.48 5.30 16.82
C SER A 85 5.73 4.45 16.96
N VAL A 86 5.63 3.36 17.71
CA VAL A 86 6.79 2.55 18.14
C VAL A 86 6.69 1.07 17.76
N GLY A 87 5.51 0.58 17.35
CA GLY A 87 5.32 -0.78 16.86
C GLY A 87 5.85 -1.03 15.44
N GLU A 88 5.75 -2.26 14.94
CA GLU A 88 6.32 -2.69 13.64
C GLU A 88 5.89 -1.80 12.45
N SER A 89 4.62 -1.37 12.40
CA SER A 89 4.10 -0.57 11.28
C SER A 89 4.67 0.85 11.21
N SER A 90 5.35 1.32 12.25
CA SER A 90 5.93 2.67 12.32
C SER A 90 7.09 2.91 11.36
N ALA A 91 7.58 1.86 10.70
CA ALA A 91 8.61 1.93 9.66
C ALA A 91 8.09 1.49 8.29
N ASP A 92 6.79 1.23 8.13
CA ASP A 92 6.22 0.69 6.89
C ASP A 92 6.51 1.60 5.68
N HIS A 93 6.53 2.93 5.86
CA HIS A 93 6.87 3.88 4.80
C HIS A 93 8.31 3.73 4.28
N LEU A 94 9.26 3.39 5.16
CA LEU A 94 10.64 3.11 4.76
C LEU A 94 10.76 1.75 4.06
N TYR A 95 10.01 0.74 4.50
CA TYR A 95 9.95 -0.55 3.80
C TYR A 95 9.32 -0.40 2.41
N VAL A 96 8.28 0.43 2.28
CA VAL A 96 7.68 0.79 0.98
C VAL A 96 8.71 1.51 0.10
N LYS A 97 9.45 2.51 0.62
CA LYS A 97 10.54 3.17 -0.12
C LYS A 97 11.60 2.17 -0.57
N SER A 98 12.03 1.25 0.30
CA SER A 98 13.03 0.23 -0.04
C SER A 98 12.53 -0.72 -1.13
N ALA A 99 11.29 -1.20 -1.04
CA ALA A 99 10.68 -2.05 -2.06
C ALA A 99 10.55 -1.32 -3.42
N MET A 100 10.10 -0.07 -3.40
CA MET A 100 10.00 0.76 -4.59
C MET A 100 11.36 1.07 -5.21
N SER A 101 12.36 1.42 -4.42
CA SER A 101 13.71 1.70 -4.90
C SER A 101 14.32 0.50 -5.61
N ARG A 102 14.18 -0.70 -5.01
CA ARG A 102 14.65 -1.96 -5.61
C ARG A 102 13.94 -2.25 -6.93
N SER A 103 12.62 -2.11 -6.96
CA SER A 103 11.85 -2.31 -8.18
C SER A 103 12.21 -1.29 -9.26
N LEU A 104 12.29 0.01 -8.96
CA LEU A 104 12.67 1.02 -9.95
C LEU A 104 14.05 0.74 -10.55
N LEU A 105 15.01 0.37 -9.70
CA LEU A 105 16.36 -0.02 -10.13
C LEU A 105 16.34 -1.22 -11.08
N GLU A 106 15.50 -2.24 -10.82
CA GLU A 106 15.34 -3.39 -11.73
C GLU A 106 14.82 -3.02 -13.11
N TYR A 107 14.03 -1.94 -13.20
CA TYR A 107 13.53 -1.39 -14.46
C TYR A 107 14.43 -0.27 -15.02
N GLY A 108 15.61 -0.04 -14.43
CA GLY A 108 16.55 0.99 -14.88
C GLY A 108 16.03 2.42 -14.69
N ARG A 109 15.12 2.64 -13.75
CA ARG A 109 14.53 3.94 -13.42
C ARG A 109 15.07 4.44 -12.10
N ALA A 110 15.20 5.76 -11.99
CA ALA A 110 15.47 6.42 -10.73
C ALA A 110 14.25 7.25 -10.29
N ALA A 111 14.14 7.44 -8.97
CA ALA A 111 13.14 8.29 -8.37
C ALA A 111 13.71 9.01 -7.15
N ARG A 112 13.20 10.21 -6.93
CA ARG A 112 13.43 10.98 -5.71
C ARG A 112 12.31 10.67 -4.72
N PHE A 113 12.69 10.29 -3.51
CA PHE A 113 11.76 10.04 -2.42
C PHE A 113 11.73 11.24 -1.47
N ALA A 114 10.53 11.64 -1.06
CA ALA A 114 10.34 12.61 -0.01
C ALA A 114 9.34 12.08 1.03
N PHE A 115 9.52 12.50 2.27
CA PHE A 115 8.69 12.11 3.40
C PHE A 115 8.03 13.35 4.01
N PRO A 116 6.90 13.83 3.44
CA PRO A 116 6.21 15.00 3.96
C PRO A 116 5.69 14.76 5.38
N PRO A 117 5.56 15.80 6.20
CA PRO A 117 4.91 15.68 7.50
C PRO A 117 3.39 15.40 7.35
N PRO A 118 2.79 14.58 8.23
CA PRO A 118 3.42 13.86 9.35
C PRO A 118 4.32 12.71 8.86
N ILE A 119 5.52 12.63 9.44
CA ILE A 119 6.51 11.61 9.10
C ILE A 119 5.91 10.22 9.38
N GLY A 120 6.04 9.33 8.40
CA GLY A 120 5.46 7.98 8.43
C GLY A 120 4.09 7.87 7.76
N SER A 121 3.35 8.97 7.59
CA SER A 121 2.00 8.97 7.00
C SER A 121 2.00 9.16 5.48
N LEU A 122 3.05 9.79 4.91
CA LEU A 122 3.15 10.09 3.48
C LEU A 122 4.49 9.69 2.90
N VAL A 123 4.47 9.17 1.68
CA VAL A 123 5.65 9.01 0.82
C VAL A 123 5.35 9.62 -0.54
N ASP A 124 6.12 10.62 -0.91
CA ASP A 124 6.12 11.21 -2.26
C ASP A 124 7.24 10.57 -3.08
N VAL A 125 6.91 10.14 -4.28
CA VAL A 125 7.84 9.49 -5.22
C VAL A 125 7.78 10.26 -6.53
N ASP A 126 8.85 10.97 -6.86
CA ASP A 126 8.97 11.71 -8.12
C ASP A 126 9.97 10.97 -9.03
N LEU A 127 9.49 10.48 -10.18
CA LEU A 127 10.31 9.77 -11.15
C LEU A 127 10.91 10.76 -12.14
N GLU A 128 12.08 10.42 -12.70
CA GLU A 128 12.82 11.31 -13.61
C GLU A 128 12.07 11.63 -14.91
N ASP A 129 11.14 10.77 -15.32
CA ASP A 129 10.28 10.97 -16.49
C ASP A 129 9.06 11.87 -16.23
N GLY A 130 9.01 12.51 -15.06
CA GLY A 130 7.96 13.48 -14.68
C GLY A 130 6.71 12.84 -14.09
N LEU A 131 6.66 11.50 -13.99
CA LEU A 131 5.61 10.82 -13.25
C LEU A 131 5.80 11.03 -11.74
N SER A 132 4.71 11.29 -11.02
CA SER A 132 4.74 11.36 -9.57
C SER A 132 3.70 10.42 -8.96
N LEU A 133 4.04 9.83 -7.81
CA LEU A 133 3.13 9.05 -7.00
C LEU A 133 3.10 9.59 -5.57
N ARG A 134 1.94 9.51 -4.94
CA ARG A 134 1.77 9.78 -3.52
C ARG A 134 1.15 8.59 -2.82
N ILE A 135 1.81 8.15 -1.76
CA ILE A 135 1.40 7.02 -0.93
C ILE A 135 0.91 7.56 0.40
N HIS A 136 -0.35 7.28 0.73
CA HIS A 136 -0.95 7.57 2.03
C HIS A 136 -0.85 6.33 2.90
N MET A 137 0.06 6.30 3.86
CA MET A 137 0.28 5.10 4.70
C MET A 137 -0.83 4.90 5.74
N ASP A 138 -1.48 5.98 6.14
CA ASP A 138 -2.57 6.01 7.12
C ASP A 138 -3.58 7.13 6.79
N ALA A 139 -4.62 7.26 7.62
CA ALA A 139 -5.68 8.25 7.44
C ALA A 139 -5.35 9.65 8.05
N ALA A 140 -4.12 9.91 8.48
CA ALA A 140 -3.74 11.18 9.10
C ALA A 140 -3.78 12.35 8.10
N VAL A 141 -3.53 12.08 6.81
CA VAL A 141 -3.63 13.06 5.73
C VAL A 141 -4.63 12.54 4.69
N ARG A 142 -5.64 13.36 4.39
CA ARG A 142 -6.63 13.03 3.36
C ARG A 142 -5.99 12.98 1.97
N PRO A 143 -6.31 11.99 1.14
CA PRO A 143 -5.91 11.97 -0.26
C PRO A 143 -6.41 13.21 -1.01
N ASP A 144 -5.53 13.81 -1.79
CA ASP A 144 -5.84 14.86 -2.74
C ASP A 144 -5.93 14.21 -4.13
N TRP A 145 -7.16 14.05 -4.62
CA TRP A 145 -7.45 13.37 -5.88
C TRP A 145 -7.31 14.28 -7.10
N GLU A 146 -7.25 15.61 -6.90
CA GLU A 146 -7.03 16.59 -7.96
C GLU A 146 -5.53 16.74 -8.28
N ARG A 147 -4.67 16.16 -7.44
CA ARG A 147 -3.23 16.14 -7.65
C ARG A 147 -2.89 15.32 -8.91
N GLN A 148 -1.99 15.86 -9.73
CA GLN A 148 -1.38 15.11 -10.82
C GLN A 148 -0.48 13.99 -10.25
N GLY A 149 -0.70 12.76 -10.73
CA GLY A 149 0.06 11.59 -10.32
C GLY A 149 -0.80 10.48 -9.73
N ALA A 150 -0.22 9.30 -9.55
CA ALA A 150 -0.94 8.15 -9.02
C ALA A 150 -1.02 8.20 -7.47
N VAL A 151 -2.21 7.95 -6.93
CA VAL A 151 -2.46 7.90 -5.49
C VAL A 151 -2.56 6.44 -5.04
N ILE A 152 -1.77 6.06 -4.03
CA ILE A 152 -1.75 4.73 -3.42
C ILE A 152 -2.22 4.81 -1.97
N LEU A 153 -3.20 3.99 -1.59
CA LEU A 153 -3.88 4.07 -0.29
C LEU A 153 -3.50 2.92 0.65
N GLY A 154 -2.95 3.27 1.80
CA GLY A 154 -2.59 2.38 2.89
C GLY A 154 -3.81 1.83 3.64
N PRO A 155 -3.54 1.02 4.69
CA PRO A 155 -4.59 0.50 5.56
C PRO A 155 -5.35 1.64 6.26
N GLY A 156 -6.67 1.51 6.38
CA GLY A 156 -7.51 2.50 7.05
C GLY A 156 -7.82 3.78 6.27
N VAL A 157 -7.16 4.00 5.12
CA VAL A 157 -7.53 5.09 4.21
C VAL A 157 -8.72 4.63 3.36
N VAL A 158 -9.84 5.34 3.50
CA VAL A 158 -11.07 5.06 2.75
C VAL A 158 -11.11 6.00 1.55
N PRO A 159 -11.10 5.48 0.30
CA PRO A 159 -11.29 6.31 -0.87
C PRO A 159 -12.68 6.95 -0.85
N ASP A 160 -12.78 8.15 -1.42
CA ASP A 160 -14.07 8.83 -1.58
C ASP A 160 -14.98 7.99 -2.50
N PRO A 161 -16.26 7.74 -2.14
CA PRO A 161 -17.19 7.02 -3.00
C PRO A 161 -17.27 7.56 -4.43
N ASP A 162 -17.20 8.89 -4.61
CA ASP A 162 -17.29 9.52 -5.92
C ASP A 162 -16.04 9.23 -6.78
N VAL A 163 -14.89 9.07 -6.13
CA VAL A 163 -13.63 8.70 -6.78
C VAL A 163 -13.66 7.24 -7.22
N LEU A 164 -14.19 6.32 -6.40
CA LEU A 164 -14.34 4.92 -6.83
C LEU A 164 -15.35 4.76 -7.97
N ALA A 165 -16.35 5.63 -8.06
CA ALA A 165 -17.30 5.65 -9.17
C ALA A 165 -16.68 6.22 -10.45
N GLY A 166 -15.82 7.24 -10.33
CA GLY A 166 -15.14 7.89 -11.46
C GLY A 166 -13.88 7.16 -11.96
N CYS A 167 -13.19 6.41 -11.10
CA CYS A 167 -11.94 5.73 -11.41
C CYS A 167 -12.15 4.22 -11.65
N PRO A 168 -11.48 3.61 -12.65
CA PRO A 168 -11.62 2.18 -12.93
C PRO A 168 -11.10 1.30 -11.78
N TYR A 169 -10.13 1.81 -11.02
CA TYR A 169 -9.60 1.20 -9.81
C TYR A 169 -8.76 2.23 -9.01
N VAL A 170 -8.43 1.89 -7.77
CA VAL A 170 -7.45 2.59 -6.93
C VAL A 170 -6.40 1.60 -6.42
N TYR A 171 -5.16 2.06 -6.24
CA TYR A 171 -4.10 1.25 -5.66
C TYR A 171 -4.17 1.25 -4.14
N ARG A 172 -3.86 0.10 -3.55
CA ARG A 172 -3.72 -0.10 -2.11
C ARG A 172 -2.29 -0.51 -1.78
N VAL A 173 -1.83 -0.20 -0.58
CA VAL A 173 -0.57 -0.73 -0.04
C VAL A 173 -0.80 -1.33 1.35
N LYS A 174 -0.10 -2.42 1.67
CA LYS A 174 0.01 -2.94 3.03
C LYS A 174 1.38 -3.58 3.24
N CYS A 175 1.76 -3.72 4.51
CA CYS A 175 2.97 -4.41 4.92
C CYS A 175 2.62 -5.54 5.89
N ASP A 176 3.12 -6.74 5.61
CA ASP A 176 2.96 -7.91 6.46
C ASP A 176 4.33 -8.33 7.02
N SER A 177 4.36 -8.83 8.26
CA SER A 177 5.60 -9.30 8.90
C SER A 177 5.82 -10.77 8.61
N ASP A 178 7.06 -11.13 8.30
CA ASP A 178 7.56 -12.48 8.05
C ASP A 178 8.85 -12.65 8.85
N GLY A 179 8.72 -13.04 10.13
CA GLY A 179 9.80 -12.95 11.11
C GLY A 179 10.30 -11.51 11.30
N ALA A 180 11.60 -11.30 11.09
CA ALA A 180 12.24 -9.97 11.10
C ALA A 180 12.04 -9.17 9.80
N ASN A 181 11.50 -9.80 8.75
CA ASN A 181 11.31 -9.17 7.46
C ASN A 181 9.93 -8.52 7.35
N ARG A 182 9.86 -7.42 6.59
CA ARG A 182 8.60 -6.74 6.28
C ARG A 182 8.34 -6.81 4.78
N ARG A 183 7.28 -7.53 4.39
CA ARG A 183 6.91 -7.74 2.99
C ARG A 183 5.87 -6.71 2.56
N VAL A 184 6.15 -6.00 1.47
CA VAL A 184 5.26 -4.98 0.89
C VAL A 184 4.34 -5.60 -0.15
N TRP A 185 3.05 -5.29 -0.05
CA TRP A 185 2.00 -5.76 -0.97
C TRP A 185 1.28 -4.57 -1.60
N ILE A 186 0.96 -4.69 -2.88
CA ILE A 186 0.12 -3.74 -3.61
C ILE A 186 -1.21 -4.39 -3.95
N GLY A 187 -2.27 -3.70 -3.61
CA GLY A 187 -3.65 -4.11 -3.89
C GLY A 187 -4.25 -3.30 -5.03
N THR A 188 -5.13 -3.90 -5.81
CA THR A 188 -5.97 -3.17 -6.78
C THR A 188 -7.42 -3.29 -6.37
N GLN A 189 -8.00 -2.17 -5.93
CA GLN A 189 -9.39 -2.10 -5.50
C GLN A 189 -10.24 -1.49 -6.62
N SER A 190 -11.33 -2.14 -6.98
CA SER A 190 -12.31 -1.62 -7.96
C SER A 190 -13.72 -1.84 -7.43
N LEU A 191 -14.72 -1.12 -7.95
CA LEU A 191 -16.12 -1.38 -7.58
C LEU A 191 -16.60 -2.77 -8.02
N ALA A 192 -16.03 -3.31 -9.09
CA ALA A 192 -16.49 -4.57 -9.68
C ALA A 192 -15.89 -5.82 -9.01
N ARG A 193 -14.76 -5.70 -8.30
CA ARG A 193 -13.97 -6.84 -7.81
C ARG A 193 -13.36 -6.54 -6.43
N PRO A 194 -13.25 -7.54 -5.53
CA PRO A 194 -12.53 -7.38 -4.27
C PRO A 194 -11.08 -6.97 -4.53
N THR A 195 -10.45 -6.35 -3.52
CA THR A 195 -9.04 -5.95 -3.61
C THR A 195 -8.16 -7.17 -3.87
N GLU A 196 -7.53 -7.21 -5.04
CA GLU A 196 -6.57 -8.25 -5.38
C GLU A 196 -5.18 -7.79 -4.94
N TRP A 197 -4.57 -8.53 -4.01
CA TRP A 197 -3.26 -8.24 -3.46
C TRP A 197 -2.18 -9.07 -4.13
N VAL A 198 -1.11 -8.40 -4.56
CA VAL A 198 0.11 -9.03 -5.09
C VAL A 198 1.33 -8.51 -4.32
N PRO A 199 2.40 -9.29 -4.19
CA PRO A 199 3.68 -8.79 -3.71
C PRO A 199 4.15 -7.61 -4.57
N PHE A 200 4.85 -6.64 -3.98
CA PHE A 200 5.37 -5.48 -4.73
C PHE A 200 6.26 -5.91 -5.92
N SER A 201 6.99 -7.02 -5.79
CA SER A 201 7.85 -7.61 -6.83
C SER A 201 7.08 -8.11 -8.07
N GLU A 202 5.77 -8.32 -7.98
CA GLU A 202 4.93 -8.70 -9.13
C GLU A 202 4.35 -7.47 -9.85
N CYS A 203 4.60 -6.27 -9.33
CA CYS A 203 4.20 -5.03 -10.00
C CYS A 203 5.19 -4.69 -11.13
N THR A 204 4.66 -4.05 -12.17
CA THR A 204 5.43 -3.62 -13.33
C THR A 204 5.41 -2.10 -13.44
N TRP A 205 6.42 -1.52 -14.08
CA TRP A 205 6.45 -0.10 -14.40
C TRP A 205 6.24 0.10 -15.89
N THR A 206 5.30 0.98 -16.25
CA THR A 206 5.05 1.44 -17.62
C THR A 206 5.30 2.94 -17.73
N ASP A 207 5.14 3.49 -18.93
CA ASP A 207 5.20 4.94 -19.19
C ASP A 207 4.07 5.70 -18.47
N GLU A 208 3.01 5.01 -18.05
CA GLU A 208 1.89 5.56 -17.26
C GLU A 208 2.08 5.36 -15.74
N GLY A 209 3.15 4.66 -15.32
CA GLY A 209 3.54 4.47 -13.94
C GLY A 209 3.42 3.03 -13.44
N LEU A 210 3.14 2.87 -12.15
CA LEU A 210 3.02 1.56 -11.51
C LEU A 210 1.78 0.82 -12.04
N LEU A 211 1.95 -0.46 -12.40
CA LEU A 211 0.88 -1.31 -12.92
C LEU A 211 0.89 -2.70 -12.27
N THR A 212 -0.25 -3.07 -11.69
CA THR A 212 -0.48 -4.42 -11.15
C THR A 212 -1.10 -5.33 -12.22
N PRO A 213 -1.02 -6.67 -12.06
CA PRO A 213 -1.72 -7.60 -12.95
C PRO A 213 -3.24 -7.36 -13.03
N ALA A 214 -3.87 -7.00 -11.91
CA ALA A 214 -5.28 -6.69 -11.84
C ALA A 214 -5.63 -5.38 -12.59
N ALA A 215 -4.85 -4.32 -12.38
CA ALA A 215 -5.00 -3.06 -13.10
C ALA A 215 -4.84 -3.25 -14.61
N SER A 216 -3.82 -4.01 -15.03
CA SER A 216 -3.60 -4.41 -16.42
C SER A 216 -4.81 -5.11 -17.05
N ARG A 217 -5.54 -5.95 -16.30
CA ARG A 217 -6.76 -6.61 -16.80
C ARG A 217 -7.90 -5.60 -16.92
N ILE A 218 -8.12 -4.78 -15.89
CA ILE A 218 -9.20 -3.78 -15.88
C ILE A 218 -9.05 -2.79 -17.04
N MET A 219 -7.83 -2.31 -17.30
CA MET A 219 -7.55 -1.42 -18.43
C MET A 219 -7.82 -2.10 -19.78
N ARG A 220 -7.35 -3.34 -19.97
CA ARG A 220 -7.60 -4.10 -21.21
C ARG A 220 -9.09 -4.36 -21.46
N ASP A 221 -9.84 -4.76 -20.43
CA ASP A 221 -11.28 -5.01 -20.53
C ASP A 221 -12.03 -3.73 -20.96
N ARG A 222 -11.62 -2.57 -20.44
CA ARG A 222 -12.19 -1.26 -20.83
C ARG A 222 -11.82 -0.85 -22.25
N SER A 223 -10.56 -1.02 -22.66
CA SER A 223 -10.15 -0.74 -24.04
C SER A 223 -10.88 -1.63 -25.05
N ALA A 224 -11.14 -2.91 -24.69
CA ALA A 224 -11.93 -3.82 -25.50
C ALA A 224 -13.42 -3.41 -25.57
N ALA A 225 -14.00 -2.91 -24.48
CA ALA A 225 -15.36 -2.41 -24.45
C ALA A 225 -15.54 -1.11 -25.26
N GLY A 226 -14.57 -0.19 -25.22
CA GLY A 226 -14.59 1.06 -25.99
C GLY A 226 -14.27 0.92 -27.48
N SER A 227 -13.72 -0.22 -27.92
CA SER A 227 -13.35 -0.49 -29.32
C SER A 227 -14.43 -1.19 -30.14
N ARG A 228 -15.59 -1.55 -29.55
CA ARG A 228 -16.74 -2.02 -30.33
C ARG A 228 -17.39 -0.82 -31.02
N PRO A 229 -17.51 -0.82 -32.37
CA PRO A 229 -18.42 0.11 -33.03
C PRO A 229 -19.80 -0.05 -32.39
N ALA A 230 -20.43 1.06 -32.02
CA ALA A 230 -21.83 1.05 -31.64
C ALA A 230 -22.64 0.49 -32.82
N ALA A 231 -22.91 -0.81 -32.80
CA ALA A 231 -23.87 -1.41 -33.70
C ALA A 231 -25.22 -0.74 -33.43
N PRO A 232 -26.03 -0.44 -34.46
CA PRO A 232 -27.39 0.02 -34.24
C PRO A 232 -28.08 -1.06 -33.40
N GLY A 233 -28.42 -0.71 -32.16
CA GLY A 233 -29.05 -1.65 -31.25
C GLY A 233 -30.35 -2.16 -31.86
N PRO A 234 -30.56 -3.47 -31.96
CA PRO A 234 -31.87 -3.98 -32.32
C PRO A 234 -32.85 -3.62 -31.20
N SER A 235 -33.95 -3.01 -31.63
CA SER A 235 -35.22 -2.75 -30.94
C SER A 235 -35.38 -3.30 -29.52
N ALA A 236 -35.84 -2.39 -28.65
CA ALA A 236 -36.43 -2.66 -27.35
C ALA A 236 -37.33 -3.91 -27.33
N GLY A 237 -37.10 -4.77 -26.31
CA GLY A 237 -37.99 -5.89 -26.01
C GLY A 237 -37.42 -6.81 -24.93
N ARG A 238 -37.91 -6.64 -23.70
CA ARG A 238 -37.80 -7.51 -22.52
C ARG A 238 -36.53 -7.39 -21.65
N GLY A 239 -36.72 -6.80 -20.47
CA GLY A 239 -36.20 -7.35 -19.21
C GLY A 239 -34.82 -6.90 -18.71
N ALA A 240 -34.18 -5.90 -19.29
CA ALA A 240 -32.95 -5.35 -18.70
C ALA A 240 -33.28 -4.30 -17.63
N LEU A 241 -32.90 -4.59 -16.38
CA LEU A 241 -32.93 -3.62 -15.28
C LEU A 241 -32.03 -2.41 -15.65
N PRO A 242 -32.42 -1.18 -15.28
CA PRO A 242 -31.57 0.00 -15.44
C PRO A 242 -30.19 -0.21 -14.78
N GLU A 243 -29.12 0.26 -15.43
CA GLU A 243 -27.75 0.11 -14.95
C GLU A 243 -27.54 0.73 -13.56
N SER A 244 -28.32 1.77 -13.23
CA SER A 244 -28.36 2.38 -11.90
C SER A 244 -28.85 1.42 -10.82
N VAL A 245 -29.83 0.56 -11.13
CA VAL A 245 -30.39 -0.44 -10.20
C VAL A 245 -29.42 -1.59 -10.00
N VAL A 246 -28.80 -2.07 -11.08
CA VAL A 246 -27.76 -3.12 -11.02
C VAL A 246 -26.56 -2.65 -10.20
N THR A 247 -26.15 -1.40 -10.38
CA THR A 247 -25.03 -0.79 -9.64
C THR A 247 -25.36 -0.60 -8.17
N PHE A 248 -26.60 -0.16 -7.87
CA PHE A 248 -27.09 0.00 -6.49
C PHE A 248 -27.14 -1.34 -5.73
N VAL A 249 -27.72 -2.38 -6.34
CA VAL A 249 -27.78 -3.73 -5.75
C VAL A 249 -26.38 -4.29 -5.50
N ARG A 250 -25.47 -4.18 -6.48
CA ARG A 250 -24.07 -4.62 -6.31
C ARG A 250 -23.32 -3.82 -5.25
N GLY A 251 -23.60 -2.52 -5.12
CA GLY A 251 -23.04 -1.66 -4.08
C GLY A 251 -23.46 -2.10 -2.67
N LEU A 252 -24.75 -2.42 -2.48
CA LEU A 252 -25.27 -2.98 -1.22
C LEU A 252 -24.62 -4.33 -0.89
N GLU A 253 -24.57 -5.25 -1.85
CA GLU A 253 -23.94 -6.56 -1.65
C GLU A 253 -22.44 -6.46 -1.34
N ALA A 254 -21.73 -5.55 -2.01
CA ALA A 254 -20.32 -5.30 -1.75
C ALA A 254 -20.12 -4.74 -0.34
N ALA A 255 -20.95 -3.78 0.08
CA ALA A 255 -20.90 -3.18 1.41
C ALA A 255 -21.18 -4.20 2.53
N GLN A 256 -22.07 -5.18 2.29
CA GLN A 256 -22.33 -6.31 3.18
C GLN A 256 -21.13 -7.27 3.25
N ARG A 257 -20.51 -7.61 2.11
CA ARG A 257 -19.34 -8.49 2.04
C ARG A 257 -18.10 -7.88 2.69
N THR A 258 -17.95 -6.56 2.67
CA THR A 258 -16.83 -5.85 3.31
C THR A 258 -17.09 -5.46 4.77
N GLY A 259 -18.28 -5.74 5.32
CA GLY A 259 -18.61 -5.50 6.72
C GLY A 259 -18.78 -4.02 7.10
N THR A 260 -19.03 -3.14 6.13
CA THR A 260 -19.16 -1.68 6.34
C THR A 260 -20.58 -1.30 6.78
N VAL A 261 -20.90 -1.54 8.05
CA VAL A 261 -22.23 -1.32 8.67
C VAL A 261 -22.78 0.09 8.43
N ASP A 262 -21.97 1.13 8.67
CA ASP A 262 -22.37 2.53 8.44
C ASP A 262 -22.64 2.85 6.96
N HIS A 263 -21.99 2.15 6.03
CA HIS A 263 -22.23 2.33 4.60
C HIS A 263 -23.56 1.70 4.18
N VAL A 264 -23.84 0.46 4.64
CA VAL A 264 -25.13 -0.20 4.43
C VAL A 264 -26.26 0.63 5.07
N ARG A 265 -26.04 1.17 6.29
CA ARG A 265 -27.00 2.04 6.99
C ARG A 265 -27.31 3.32 6.22
N ARG A 266 -26.29 3.99 5.67
CA ARG A 266 -26.47 5.19 4.84
C ARG A 266 -27.20 4.90 3.52
N LEU A 267 -26.84 3.80 2.84
CA LEU A 267 -27.50 3.39 1.60
C LEU A 267 -28.97 3.02 1.85
N CYS A 268 -29.28 2.33 2.95
CA CYS A 268 -30.65 2.01 3.34
C CYS A 268 -31.50 3.23 3.73
N ASN A 269 -30.89 4.27 4.31
CA ASN A 269 -31.60 5.49 4.73
C ASN A 269 -31.75 6.53 3.61
N GLY A 270 -30.85 6.53 2.62
CA GLY A 270 -30.84 7.47 1.51
C GLY A 270 -31.54 6.97 0.24
N SER A 271 -32.14 5.78 0.25
CA SER A 271 -32.68 5.14 -0.96
C SER A 271 -34.09 5.58 -1.36
N SER A 272 -34.81 6.36 -0.55
CA SER A 272 -36.20 6.75 -0.83
C SER A 272 -36.34 7.54 -2.13
N SER A 273 -35.53 8.58 -2.32
CA SER A 273 -35.50 9.39 -3.55
C SER A 273 -35.03 8.59 -4.79
N PHE A 274 -34.20 7.56 -4.58
CA PHE A 274 -33.76 6.66 -5.64
C PHE A 274 -34.88 5.72 -6.11
N LEU A 275 -35.74 5.24 -5.20
CA LEU A 275 -36.85 4.34 -5.52
C LEU A 275 -38.01 5.03 -6.25
N ASP A 276 -38.18 6.35 -6.04
CA ASP A 276 -39.29 7.12 -6.63
C ASP A 276 -39.13 7.37 -8.14
N GLY A 277 -37.92 7.23 -8.68
CA GLY A 277 -37.63 7.38 -10.12
C GLY A 277 -37.63 6.08 -10.94
N LEU A 278 -37.93 4.92 -10.32
CA LEU A 278 -37.77 3.61 -10.96
C LEU A 278 -39.08 3.03 -11.49
N SER A 279 -38.98 2.25 -12.57
CA SER A 279 -40.09 1.42 -13.06
C SER A 279 -40.48 0.34 -12.04
N SER A 280 -41.72 -0.15 -12.10
CA SER A 280 -42.26 -1.11 -11.12
C SER A 280 -41.40 -2.37 -10.93
N THR A 281 -40.81 -2.90 -12.01
CA THR A 281 -39.92 -4.07 -11.96
C THR A 281 -38.53 -3.74 -11.39
N ALA A 282 -37.97 -2.57 -11.73
CA ALA A 282 -36.70 -2.11 -11.20
C ALA A 282 -36.77 -1.71 -9.72
N ARG A 283 -37.90 -1.14 -9.33
CA ARG A 283 -38.22 -0.80 -7.94
C ARG A 283 -38.34 -2.06 -7.08
N ALA A 284 -39.05 -3.09 -7.55
CA ALA A 284 -39.20 -4.34 -6.82
C ALA A 284 -37.85 -5.05 -6.54
N GLU A 285 -36.91 -5.01 -7.49
CA GLU A 285 -35.58 -5.60 -7.31
C GLU A 285 -34.73 -4.79 -6.31
N ALA A 286 -34.74 -3.46 -6.42
CA ALA A 286 -34.04 -2.58 -5.47
C ALA A 286 -34.61 -2.68 -4.05
N GLU A 287 -35.94 -2.80 -3.90
CA GLU A 287 -36.62 -3.00 -2.61
C GLU A 287 -36.28 -4.35 -1.98
N ARG A 288 -36.12 -5.41 -2.79
CA ARG A 288 -35.66 -6.72 -2.32
C ARG A 288 -34.24 -6.65 -1.76
N ALA A 289 -33.30 -6.08 -2.50
CA ALA A 289 -31.92 -5.90 -2.04
C ALA A 289 -31.82 -5.03 -0.77
N LEU A 290 -32.65 -3.99 -0.67
CA LEU A 290 -32.77 -3.17 0.54
C LEU A 290 -33.32 -3.94 1.74
N THR A 291 -34.27 -4.86 1.51
CA THR A 291 -34.84 -5.70 2.57
C THR A 291 -33.79 -6.66 3.12
N GLU A 292 -33.01 -7.30 2.24
CA GLU A 292 -31.89 -8.17 2.63
C GLU A 292 -30.78 -7.40 3.36
N ALA A 293 -30.46 -6.19 2.91
CA ALA A 293 -29.52 -5.30 3.58
C ALA A 293 -29.97 -4.88 4.98
N LYS A 294 -31.26 -4.57 5.16
CA LYS A 294 -31.85 -4.26 6.47
C LYS A 294 -31.86 -5.48 7.40
N ALA A 295 -32.15 -6.67 6.90
CA ALA A 295 -32.09 -7.91 7.67
C ALA A 295 -30.66 -8.19 8.16
N TRP A 296 -29.67 -8.03 7.27
CA TRP A 296 -28.25 -8.17 7.62
C TRP A 296 -27.81 -7.16 8.69
N LEU A 297 -28.23 -5.89 8.56
CA LEU A 297 -27.98 -4.86 9.59
C LEU A 297 -28.58 -5.24 10.94
N ALA A 298 -29.81 -5.75 10.96
CA ALA A 298 -30.46 -6.18 12.20
C ALA A 298 -29.70 -7.31 12.90
N THR A 299 -29.21 -8.31 12.15
CA THR A 299 -28.37 -9.40 12.69
C THR A 299 -27.05 -8.87 13.26
N HIS A 300 -26.41 -7.93 12.56
CA HIS A 300 -25.16 -7.33 13.01
C HIS A 300 -25.35 -6.47 14.28
N GLU A 301 -26.40 -5.64 14.31
CA GLU A 301 -26.74 -4.82 15.47
C GLU A 301 -27.12 -5.68 16.68
N GLU A 302 -27.76 -6.83 16.49
CA GLU A 302 -28.05 -7.77 17.57
C GLU A 302 -26.79 -8.45 18.13
N TYR A 303 -25.86 -8.84 17.27
CA TYR A 303 -24.54 -9.32 17.69
C TYR A 303 -23.77 -8.25 18.47
N GLN A 304 -23.72 -7.01 17.95
CA GLN A 304 -23.08 -5.88 18.59
C GLN A 304 -23.70 -5.58 19.95
N ARG A 305 -25.05 -5.51 20.05
CA ARG A 305 -25.77 -5.33 21.32
C ARG A 305 -25.41 -6.39 22.35
N ARG A 306 -25.27 -7.66 21.94
CA ARG A 306 -24.90 -8.75 22.85
C ARG A 306 -23.49 -8.58 23.41
N ILE A 307 -22.50 -8.30 22.57
CA ILE A 307 -21.11 -8.07 23.01
C ILE A 307 -21.02 -6.89 23.98
N PHE A 308 -21.75 -5.79 23.71
CA PHE A 308 -21.78 -4.64 24.58
C PHE A 308 -22.48 -4.90 25.92
N LYS A 309 -23.57 -5.68 25.91
CA LYS A 309 -24.26 -6.13 27.13
C LYS A 309 -23.37 -7.04 27.99
N ASP A 310 -22.62 -7.94 27.36
CA ASP A 310 -21.70 -8.84 28.06
C ASP A 310 -20.51 -8.08 28.68
N LEU A 311 -19.99 -7.07 27.95
CA LEU A 311 -18.95 -6.17 28.46
C LEU A 311 -19.45 -5.32 29.63
N GLU A 312 -20.65 -4.75 29.53
CA GLU A 312 -21.27 -3.98 30.60
C GLU A 312 -21.50 -4.85 31.86
N ALA A 313 -21.99 -6.07 31.68
CA ALA A 313 -22.15 -7.03 32.78
C ALA A 313 -20.79 -7.38 33.42
N ALA A 314 -19.74 -7.60 32.63
CA ALA A 314 -18.39 -7.88 33.13
C ALA A 314 -17.81 -6.71 33.94
N VAL A 315 -18.06 -5.47 33.53
CA VAL A 315 -17.66 -4.26 34.29
C VAL A 315 -18.45 -4.17 35.61
N ARG A 316 -19.77 -4.36 35.56
CA ARG A 316 -20.66 -4.32 36.74
C ARG A 316 -20.31 -5.40 37.76
N GLU A 317 -19.99 -6.61 37.30
CA GLU A 317 -19.61 -7.76 38.13
C GLU A 317 -18.12 -7.77 38.53
N ARG A 318 -17.37 -6.75 38.11
CA ARG A 318 -15.92 -6.58 38.35
C ARG A 318 -15.09 -7.80 37.96
N ARG A 319 -15.39 -8.41 36.80
CA ARG A 319 -14.64 -9.56 36.24
C ARG A 319 -13.50 -9.09 35.33
N ALA A 320 -12.33 -8.81 35.93
CA ALA A 320 -11.21 -8.16 35.22
C ALA A 320 -10.72 -8.88 33.95
N TRP A 321 -10.70 -10.20 33.96
CA TRP A 321 -10.29 -10.98 32.78
C TRP A 321 -11.27 -10.81 31.62
N ASP A 322 -12.57 -10.90 31.90
CA ASP A 322 -13.63 -10.75 30.90
C ASP A 322 -13.74 -9.32 30.36
N VAL A 323 -13.49 -8.31 31.20
CA VAL A 323 -13.41 -6.90 30.75
C VAL A 323 -12.23 -6.69 29.80
N ARG A 324 -11.05 -7.28 30.08
CA ARG A 324 -9.88 -7.19 29.16
C ARG A 324 -10.12 -7.90 27.83
N SER A 325 -10.80 -9.05 27.85
CA SER A 325 -11.14 -9.80 26.63
C SER A 325 -12.22 -9.07 25.82
N GLY A 326 -13.32 -8.67 26.48
CA GLY A 326 -14.48 -8.04 25.85
C GLY A 326 -14.20 -6.64 25.32
N ILE A 327 -13.28 -5.86 25.91
CA ILE A 327 -12.99 -4.50 25.45
C ILE A 327 -12.32 -4.45 24.08
N GLN A 328 -11.50 -5.45 23.74
CA GLN A 328 -10.86 -5.56 22.42
C GLN A 328 -11.89 -5.89 21.35
N GLN A 329 -12.79 -6.83 21.65
CA GLN A 329 -13.88 -7.22 20.76
C GLN A 329 -14.87 -6.07 20.55
N ALA A 330 -15.29 -5.39 21.63
CA ALA A 330 -16.15 -4.20 21.55
C ALA A 330 -15.48 -3.05 20.80
N ALA A 331 -14.20 -2.76 21.05
CA ALA A 331 -13.48 -1.70 20.34
C ALA A 331 -13.29 -1.98 18.84
N SER A 332 -13.23 -3.26 18.44
CA SER A 332 -13.17 -3.66 17.04
C SER A 332 -14.50 -3.41 16.31
N LEU A 333 -15.63 -3.61 17.00
CA LEU A 333 -16.97 -3.36 16.48
C LEU A 333 -17.27 -1.85 16.35
N THR A 334 -16.71 -1.03 17.23
CA THR A 334 -16.90 0.44 17.18
C THR A 334 -16.06 1.16 16.14
N ARG A 335 -15.14 0.48 15.43
CA ARG A 335 -14.34 1.07 14.34
C ARG A 335 -15.20 1.53 13.15
N TRP A 336 -16.47 1.14 13.11
CA TRP A 336 -17.36 1.28 11.95
C TRP A 336 -18.69 2.01 12.29
N GLY A 337 -18.68 2.80 13.38
CA GLY A 337 -19.80 3.60 13.89
C GLY A 337 -20.31 3.09 15.24
N ALA A 338 -20.29 3.93 16.27
CA ALA A 338 -20.73 3.57 17.62
C ALA A 338 -21.71 4.59 18.20
N SER A 339 -22.74 4.10 18.87
CA SER A 339 -23.73 4.90 19.58
C SER A 339 -23.14 5.57 20.83
N ALA A 340 -23.83 6.58 21.36
CA ALA A 340 -23.40 7.27 22.58
C ALA A 340 -23.39 6.35 23.82
N GLU A 341 -24.23 5.31 23.83
CA GLU A 341 -24.28 4.29 24.90
C GLU A 341 -23.03 3.39 24.85
N GLU A 342 -22.67 2.90 23.67
CA GLU A 342 -21.50 2.03 23.47
C GLU A 342 -20.19 2.75 23.82
N HIS A 343 -20.10 4.05 23.50
CA HIS A 343 -18.97 4.87 23.94
C HIS A 343 -18.88 5.00 25.47
N ARG A 344 -20.03 5.10 26.16
CA ARG A 344 -20.08 5.14 27.63
C ARG A 344 -19.65 3.80 28.24
N ILE A 345 -20.12 2.68 27.71
CA ILE A 345 -19.72 1.33 28.16
C ILE A 345 -18.21 1.11 27.96
N LEU A 346 -17.65 1.49 26.79
CA LEU A 346 -16.20 1.42 26.56
C LEU A 346 -15.41 2.33 27.51
N ALA A 347 -15.89 3.54 27.78
CA ALA A 347 -15.24 4.44 28.72
C ALA A 347 -15.24 3.88 30.15
N ALA A 348 -16.35 3.28 30.58
CA ALA A 348 -16.47 2.60 31.88
C ALA A 348 -15.53 1.40 31.98
N ALA A 349 -15.45 0.56 30.93
CA ALA A 349 -14.52 -0.58 30.88
C ALA A 349 -13.05 -0.12 30.95
N ARG A 350 -12.67 0.95 30.23
CA ARG A 350 -11.32 1.54 30.32
C ARG A 350 -11.02 2.11 31.70
N ALA A 351 -11.99 2.75 32.35
CA ALA A 351 -11.83 3.27 33.70
C ALA A 351 -11.60 2.16 34.71
N TYR A 352 -12.42 1.10 34.66
CA TYR A 352 -12.29 -0.07 35.51
C TYR A 352 -10.92 -0.77 35.36
N LEU A 353 -10.42 -0.95 34.13
CA LEU A 353 -9.09 -1.56 33.91
C LEU A 353 -7.97 -0.66 34.42
N ARG A 354 -8.08 0.67 34.28
CA ARG A 354 -7.10 1.59 34.88
C ARG A 354 -7.08 1.44 36.40
N GLU A 355 -8.23 1.43 37.06
CA GLU A 355 -8.30 1.25 38.52
C GLU A 355 -7.70 -0.08 38.98
N HIS A 356 -7.96 -1.17 38.25
CA HIS A 356 -7.43 -2.50 38.57
C HIS A 356 -5.93 -2.61 38.30
N ASP A 357 -5.43 -2.09 37.17
CA ASP A 357 -4.01 -2.12 36.83
C ASP A 357 -3.18 -1.20 37.77
N TYR A 358 -3.81 -0.20 38.40
CA TYR A 358 -3.22 0.60 39.49
C TYR A 358 -3.19 -0.13 40.84
N ALA A 359 -4.13 -1.05 41.10
CA ALA A 359 -4.19 -1.83 42.34
C ALA A 359 -3.16 -2.97 42.37
N ASP A 360 -2.76 -3.50 41.21
CA ASP A 360 -1.76 -4.57 41.06
C ASP A 360 -0.30 -4.07 41.00
N GLN A 361 -0.04 -2.76 41.18
CA GLN A 361 1.32 -2.20 41.20
C GLN A 361 2.01 -2.41 42.56
N PRO A 362 3.32 -2.75 42.58
CA PRO A 362 4.10 -2.80 43.82
C PRO A 362 4.05 -1.45 44.56
N PRO A 363 3.96 -1.42 45.91
CA PRO A 363 3.76 -0.19 46.69
C PRO A 363 4.79 0.91 46.40
N ALA A 364 6.00 0.56 45.97
CA ALA A 364 7.04 1.50 45.57
C ALA A 364 6.71 2.29 44.27
N GLN A 365 6.01 1.70 43.30
CA GLN A 365 5.61 2.37 42.06
C GLN A 365 4.30 3.18 42.24
N ALA A 366 3.40 2.70 43.10
CA ALA A 366 2.20 3.43 43.50
C ALA A 366 2.53 4.73 44.27
N ALA A 367 3.60 4.74 45.07
CA ALA A 367 4.07 5.92 45.79
C ALA A 367 4.59 7.04 44.85
N VAL A 368 5.31 6.66 43.79
CA VAL A 368 5.83 7.61 42.78
C VAL A 368 4.70 8.19 41.92
N SER A 369 3.72 7.36 41.53
CA SER A 369 2.53 7.85 40.80
C SER A 369 1.61 8.72 41.66
N ARG A 370 1.48 8.44 42.96
CA ARG A 370 0.74 9.30 43.91
C ARG A 370 1.44 10.64 44.14
N GLN A 371 2.77 10.69 44.16
CA GLN A 371 3.53 11.94 44.26
C GLN A 371 3.37 12.85 43.03
N LEU A 372 3.07 12.28 41.86
CA LEU A 372 2.84 13.03 40.63
C LEU A 372 1.39 13.56 40.49
N HIS A 373 0.45 13.11 41.33
CA HIS A 373 -0.96 13.52 41.25
C HIS A 373 -1.50 13.87 42.66
N TYR A 374 -1.10 15.03 43.20
CA TYR A 374 -1.98 16.02 43.89
C TYR A 374 -1.16 17.10 44.62
N LYS A 375 -1.19 18.32 44.10
CA LYS A 375 -1.26 19.56 44.89
C LYS A 375 -2.15 20.55 44.11
N PRO A 376 -3.31 20.98 44.64
CA PRO A 376 -4.03 22.11 44.10
C PRO A 376 -3.55 23.38 44.79
N ALA A 377 -3.00 24.33 44.03
CA ALA A 377 -2.83 25.72 44.45
C ALA A 377 -2.56 26.61 43.21
N PRO A 378 -2.78 27.93 43.30
CA PRO A 378 -4.05 28.58 42.99
C PRO A 378 -3.98 29.27 41.61
N ALA A 379 -5.13 29.81 41.18
CA ALA A 379 -5.32 30.49 39.91
C ALA A 379 -4.22 31.53 39.59
N ALA A 380 -3.30 31.19 38.69
CA ALA A 380 -2.34 32.12 38.12
C ALA A 380 -2.73 32.45 36.67
N LYS A 381 -2.78 33.76 36.38
CA LYS A 381 -3.34 34.39 35.18
C LYS A 381 -2.66 33.90 33.89
N ARG A 382 -3.48 33.58 32.89
CA ARG A 382 -3.10 33.17 31.53
C ARG A 382 -2.15 34.19 30.90
N SER A 383 -0.89 33.82 30.68
CA SER A 383 -0.05 34.44 29.65
C SER A 383 -0.27 33.69 28.33
N LYS A 384 -0.73 34.41 27.31
CA LYS A 384 -0.96 33.87 25.96
C LYS A 384 0.40 33.62 25.28
N SER A 385 0.88 32.38 25.28
CA SER A 385 1.97 31.97 24.38
C SER A 385 1.42 31.81 22.95
N LYS A 386 2.07 32.50 22.02
CA LYS A 386 1.70 32.61 20.59
C LYS A 386 1.85 31.26 19.89
N LYS A 387 0.79 30.80 19.23
CA LYS A 387 0.90 29.80 18.14
C LYS A 387 1.68 30.41 16.97
N PRO A 388 2.57 29.67 16.27
CA PRO A 388 3.23 30.15 15.06
C PRO A 388 2.16 30.38 13.98
N ASN A 389 2.10 31.62 13.47
CA ASN A 389 1.08 32.03 12.52
C ASN A 389 1.65 31.92 11.10
N ARG A 390 1.49 30.73 10.50
CA ARG A 390 1.93 30.36 9.14
C ARG A 390 1.56 31.40 8.06
N ALA A 391 0.47 32.14 8.25
CA ALA A 391 0.05 33.20 7.33
C ALA A 391 0.91 34.48 7.45
N LYS A 392 1.44 34.78 8.65
CA LYS A 392 2.38 35.90 8.86
C LYS A 392 3.77 35.58 8.33
N GLU A 393 4.25 34.36 8.51
CA GLU A 393 5.52 33.89 7.95
C GLU A 393 5.49 33.88 6.42
N SER A 394 4.37 33.43 5.83
CA SER A 394 4.17 33.46 4.38
C SER A 394 4.06 34.89 3.83
N ALA A 395 3.46 35.82 4.59
CA ALA A 395 3.45 37.25 4.23
C ALA A 395 4.85 37.87 4.26
N ALA A 396 5.69 37.51 5.24
CA ALA A 396 7.08 37.96 5.30
C ALA A 396 7.90 37.41 4.13
N ARG A 397 7.71 36.12 3.79
CA ARG A 397 8.36 35.48 2.64
C ARG A 397 7.94 36.11 1.31
N ALA A 398 6.67 36.41 1.12
CA ALA A 398 6.18 37.09 -0.08
C ALA A 398 6.78 38.51 -0.24
N ARG A 399 6.96 39.25 0.86
CA ARG A 399 7.62 40.57 0.83
C ARG A 399 9.10 40.46 0.46
N ALA A 400 9.82 39.49 1.03
CA ALA A 400 11.23 39.26 0.70
C ALA A 400 11.41 38.88 -0.79
N LEU A 401 10.51 38.07 -1.34
CA LEU A 401 10.53 37.71 -2.76
C LEU A 401 10.21 38.90 -3.67
N LEU A 402 9.29 39.79 -3.28
CA LEU A 402 9.02 41.04 -4.01
C LEU A 402 10.26 41.96 -4.02
N GLU A 403 10.93 42.12 -2.89
CA GLU A 403 12.15 42.94 -2.79
C GLU A 403 13.33 42.36 -3.59
N ARG A 404 13.41 41.02 -3.68
CA ARG A 404 14.41 40.37 -4.51
C ARG A 404 14.12 40.55 -6.00
N LEU A 405 12.89 40.31 -6.43
CA LEU A 405 12.48 40.50 -7.82
C LEU A 405 12.66 41.94 -8.28
N ASP A 406 12.34 42.92 -7.45
CA ASP A 406 12.53 44.33 -7.80
C ASP A 406 14.01 44.72 -7.98
N ARG A 407 14.94 44.05 -7.31
CA ARG A 407 16.39 44.33 -7.42
C ARG A 407 17.08 43.53 -8.51
N GLU A 408 16.68 42.27 -8.71
CA GLU A 408 17.46 41.31 -9.49
C GLU A 408 16.79 40.90 -10.81
N SER A 409 15.54 41.29 -11.09
CA SER A 409 14.79 40.77 -12.25
C SER A 409 15.41 40.98 -13.62
N ASP A 410 16.23 42.00 -13.80
CA ASP A 410 16.87 42.29 -15.09
C ASP A 410 18.17 41.49 -15.27
N LEU A 411 18.66 40.84 -14.21
CA LEU A 411 19.84 39.98 -14.20
C LEU A 411 19.50 38.48 -14.21
N LEU A 412 18.24 38.13 -13.97
CA LEU A 412 17.77 36.74 -13.88
C LEU A 412 17.42 36.19 -15.27
N ALA A 413 17.78 34.93 -15.51
CA ALA A 413 17.33 34.20 -16.69
C ALA A 413 15.81 34.01 -16.66
N ASP A 414 15.17 33.87 -17.83
CA ASP A 414 13.70 33.82 -17.93
C ASP A 414 13.07 32.66 -17.13
N ASP A 415 13.76 31.51 -17.05
CA ASP A 415 13.32 30.35 -16.27
C ASP A 415 13.44 30.59 -14.76
N GLU A 416 14.54 31.20 -14.29
CA GLU A 416 14.74 31.55 -12.88
C GLU A 416 13.75 32.63 -12.42
N LEU A 417 13.49 33.61 -13.31
CA LEU A 417 12.49 34.64 -13.08
C LEU A 417 11.07 34.03 -12.99
N ALA A 418 10.75 33.06 -13.86
CA ALA A 418 9.47 32.35 -13.81
C ALA A 418 9.30 31.56 -12.49
N GLN A 419 10.35 30.88 -12.03
CA GLN A 419 10.34 30.13 -10.79
C GLN A 419 10.15 31.04 -9.56
N LEU A 420 10.87 32.16 -9.48
CA LEU A 420 10.74 33.11 -8.37
C LEU A 420 9.37 33.78 -8.31
N VAL A 421 8.76 34.06 -9.46
CA VAL A 421 7.39 34.60 -9.53
C VAL A 421 6.34 33.55 -9.16
N GLU A 422 6.58 32.27 -9.45
CA GLU A 422 5.72 31.18 -8.98
C GLU A 422 5.80 31.02 -7.46
N GLU A 423 7.00 31.03 -6.88
CA GLU A 423 7.21 31.00 -5.44
C GLU A 423 6.55 32.18 -4.73
N LEU A 424 6.66 33.38 -5.33
CA LEU A 424 6.00 34.59 -4.83
C LEU A 424 4.47 34.43 -4.82
N THR A 425 3.90 33.89 -5.91
CA THR A 425 2.46 33.66 -6.04
C THR A 425 1.98 32.64 -5.00
N ARG A 426 2.75 31.57 -4.78
CA ARG A 426 2.47 30.55 -3.77
C ARG A 426 2.51 31.11 -2.35
N ALA A 427 3.53 31.90 -2.01
CA ALA A 427 3.65 32.56 -0.72
C ALA A 427 2.51 33.56 -0.49
N ALA A 428 2.09 34.29 -1.54
CA ALA A 428 1.00 35.24 -1.46
C ALA A 428 -0.38 34.58 -1.21
N ASN A 429 -0.63 33.43 -1.84
CA ASN A 429 -1.86 32.65 -1.62
C ASN A 429 -1.99 32.14 -0.18
N ILE A 430 -0.87 31.73 0.43
CA ILE A 430 -0.85 31.27 1.84
C ILE A 430 -0.97 32.45 2.81
N ALA A 431 -0.44 33.62 2.47
CA ALA A 431 -0.52 34.82 3.29
C ALA A 431 -1.95 35.40 3.38
N GLY A 432 -2.74 35.27 2.31
CA GLY A 432 -4.14 35.69 2.23
C GLY A 432 -4.33 37.17 2.66
N PRO A 433 -5.13 37.47 3.69
CA PRO A 433 -5.39 38.85 4.13
C PRO A 433 -4.18 39.52 4.79
N ASN A 434 -3.10 38.80 5.07
CA ASN A 434 -1.89 39.36 5.72
C ASN A 434 -0.96 40.11 4.74
N LEU A 435 -1.26 40.08 3.44
CA LEU A 435 -0.67 40.98 2.44
C LEU A 435 -1.52 42.25 2.30
N ARG A 436 -0.87 43.38 2.02
CA ARG A 436 -1.56 44.66 1.75
C ARG A 436 -1.98 44.73 0.28
N ASP A 437 -3.01 45.50 -0.04
CA ASP A 437 -3.45 45.74 -1.43
C ASP A 437 -2.34 46.16 -2.42
N PRO A 438 -1.43 47.08 -2.07
CA PRO A 438 -0.29 47.39 -2.94
C PRO A 438 0.64 46.18 -3.17
N GLU A 439 0.81 45.31 -2.18
CA GLU A 439 1.63 44.10 -2.29
C GLU A 439 0.95 43.08 -3.22
N ARG A 440 -0.38 42.89 -3.11
CA ARG A 440 -1.16 42.05 -4.01
C ARG A 440 -1.08 42.51 -5.47
N LYS A 441 -1.20 43.83 -5.70
CA LYS A 441 -1.09 44.41 -7.04
C LYS A 441 0.30 44.17 -7.66
N ARG A 442 1.36 44.23 -6.85
CA ARG A 442 2.74 43.94 -7.28
C ARG A 442 2.95 42.46 -7.60
N VAL A 443 2.39 41.53 -6.82
CA VAL A 443 2.38 40.09 -7.17
C VAL A 443 1.71 39.86 -8.52
N ALA A 444 0.55 40.49 -8.75
CA ALA A 444 -0.17 40.38 -10.01
C ALA A 444 0.59 41.00 -11.21
N SER A 445 1.34 42.10 -11.02
CA SER A 445 2.16 42.68 -12.09
C SER A 445 3.34 41.80 -12.47
N TRP A 446 4.01 41.16 -11.50
CA TRP A 446 5.08 40.21 -11.77
C TRP A 446 4.59 38.99 -12.55
N GLY A 447 3.40 38.47 -12.21
CA GLY A 447 2.76 37.40 -12.98
C GLY A 447 2.40 37.80 -14.42
N ARG A 448 2.20 39.09 -14.72
CA ARG A 448 2.02 39.58 -16.10
C ARG A 448 3.36 39.75 -16.83
N LYS A 449 4.39 40.27 -16.16
CA LYS A 449 5.73 40.50 -16.73
C LYS A 449 6.38 39.21 -17.23
N VAL A 450 6.24 38.10 -16.50
CA VAL A 450 6.73 36.77 -16.93
C VAL A 450 5.96 36.21 -18.12
N ARG A 451 4.63 36.40 -18.16
CA ARG A 451 3.80 35.98 -19.29
C ARG A 451 4.12 36.73 -20.59
N GLN A 452 4.60 37.97 -20.49
CA GLN A 452 5.00 38.77 -21.65
C GLN A 452 6.42 38.44 -22.16
N ARG A 453 7.30 37.89 -21.31
CA ARG A 453 8.67 37.49 -21.69
C ARG A 453 8.77 36.11 -22.35
N ARG A 454 7.74 35.27 -22.24
CA ARG A 454 7.76 33.90 -22.77
C ARG A 454 7.34 33.87 -24.26
N PRO A 455 8.18 33.42 -25.21
CA PRO A 455 7.79 33.37 -26.62
C PRO A 455 6.79 32.23 -26.89
N ALA A 456 5.80 32.49 -27.75
CA ALA A 456 4.76 31.54 -28.14
C ALA A 456 5.32 30.44 -29.05
N ARG A 457 5.38 29.20 -28.56
CA ARG A 457 5.66 28.01 -29.39
C ARG A 457 4.36 27.48 -30.01
N THR A 458 4.21 27.71 -31.30
CA THR A 458 3.18 27.16 -32.19
C THR A 458 3.56 25.78 -32.75
N ALA A 459 2.53 24.95 -32.89
CA ALA A 459 2.22 24.05 -34.01
C ALA A 459 2.91 22.67 -34.19
N ALA A 460 2.03 21.66 -34.13
CA ALA A 460 1.81 20.58 -35.10
C ALA A 460 2.71 19.33 -35.11
N THR A 461 2.08 18.17 -34.83
CA THR A 461 2.38 16.91 -35.55
C THR A 461 1.11 16.07 -35.67
N GLN A 462 0.68 15.81 -36.91
CA GLN A 462 -0.41 14.89 -37.26
C GLN A 462 0.10 13.42 -37.30
N PRO A 463 -0.77 12.40 -37.19
CA PRO A 463 -0.39 10.99 -37.14
C PRO A 463 -0.31 10.33 -38.54
N ARG A 464 0.72 9.50 -38.75
CA ARG A 464 0.91 8.68 -39.96
C ARG A 464 0.19 7.33 -39.85
N ALA A 465 -0.24 6.85 -41.03
CA ALA A 465 -1.14 5.74 -41.27
C ALA A 465 -0.59 4.34 -40.98
N ARG A 466 -1.53 3.43 -40.65
CA ARG A 466 -1.40 1.98 -40.42
C ARG A 466 -1.01 1.20 -41.69
N THR A 467 -0.11 0.23 -41.54
CA THR A 467 0.01 -0.92 -42.45
C THR A 467 -0.53 -2.21 -41.81
N LYS A 468 -1.23 -3.00 -42.63
CA LYS A 468 -1.97 -4.25 -42.34
C LYS A 468 -1.06 -5.41 -41.84
N PRO A 469 -1.56 -6.33 -40.99
CA PRO A 469 -0.91 -7.63 -40.74
C PRO A 469 -1.43 -8.74 -41.68
N PRO A 470 -0.60 -9.74 -42.07
CA PRO A 470 -1.08 -10.93 -42.78
C PRO A 470 -1.59 -12.01 -41.83
N ALA A 471 -2.37 -12.90 -42.42
CA ALA A 471 -3.33 -13.82 -41.83
C ALA A 471 -2.74 -15.05 -41.14
N ALA A 472 -3.58 -15.64 -40.28
CA ALA A 472 -3.35 -16.87 -39.52
C ALA A 472 -3.26 -18.13 -40.41
N GLY A 473 -2.24 -18.96 -40.14
CA GLY A 473 -2.14 -20.35 -40.61
C GLY A 473 -2.48 -21.34 -39.47
N LYS A 474 -3.21 -22.41 -39.83
CA LYS A 474 -3.72 -23.52 -38.99
C LYS A 474 -2.60 -24.49 -38.52
N PRO A 475 -2.88 -25.39 -37.55
CA PRO A 475 -1.87 -26.13 -36.80
C PRO A 475 -1.46 -27.44 -37.48
N GLU A 476 -0.15 -27.69 -37.55
CA GLU A 476 0.43 -29.00 -37.90
C GLU A 476 1.03 -29.67 -36.64
N SER A 477 0.73 -30.96 -36.45
CA SER A 477 1.31 -31.82 -35.41
C SER A 477 2.68 -32.38 -35.80
N PRO A 478 3.51 -32.81 -34.83
CA PRO A 478 4.92 -32.42 -34.80
C PRO A 478 5.84 -33.41 -35.50
N ALA A 479 6.44 -32.98 -36.60
CA ALA A 479 7.77 -33.46 -36.98
C ALA A 479 8.77 -33.01 -35.88
N ARG A 480 9.69 -33.89 -35.49
CA ARG A 480 10.72 -33.66 -34.45
C ARG A 480 11.37 -32.28 -34.63
N VAL A 481 10.98 -31.33 -33.80
CA VAL A 481 11.53 -29.96 -33.80
C VAL A 481 13.02 -30.07 -33.47
N LYS A 482 13.89 -29.69 -34.41
CA LYS A 482 15.32 -29.50 -34.12
C LYS A 482 15.41 -28.44 -33.01
N LEU A 483 15.91 -28.83 -31.84
CA LEU A 483 16.12 -27.93 -30.72
C LEU A 483 17.18 -26.89 -31.11
N ASP A 484 16.93 -25.63 -30.74
CA ASP A 484 17.98 -24.61 -30.73
C ASP A 484 19.19 -25.11 -29.89
N PRO A 485 20.44 -24.86 -30.29
CA PRO A 485 21.63 -25.27 -29.53
C PRO A 485 21.57 -24.88 -28.04
N LEU A 486 20.98 -23.73 -27.71
CA LEU A 486 20.77 -23.25 -26.35
C LEU A 486 19.73 -24.08 -25.61
N ALA A 487 18.63 -24.44 -26.27
CA ALA A 487 17.61 -25.32 -25.72
C ALA A 487 18.11 -26.76 -25.54
N ALA A 488 18.99 -27.24 -26.43
CA ALA A 488 19.65 -28.53 -26.27
C ALA A 488 20.57 -28.54 -25.03
N ALA A 489 21.39 -27.49 -24.84
CA ALA A 489 22.26 -27.37 -23.67
C ALA A 489 21.47 -27.30 -22.34
N VAL A 490 20.42 -26.47 -22.30
CA VAL A 490 19.53 -26.36 -21.12
C VAL A 490 18.84 -27.71 -20.85
N LYS A 491 18.38 -28.41 -21.90
CA LYS A 491 17.79 -29.74 -21.76
C LYS A 491 18.75 -30.73 -21.10
N THR A 492 20.02 -30.76 -21.49
CA THR A 492 21.03 -31.65 -20.90
C THR A 492 21.28 -31.33 -19.43
N ILE A 493 21.33 -30.05 -19.05
CA ILE A 493 21.48 -29.63 -17.64
C ILE A 493 20.27 -30.10 -16.82
N LEU A 494 19.06 -29.88 -17.33
CA LEU A 494 17.84 -30.29 -16.63
C LEU A 494 17.67 -31.82 -16.57
N GLN A 495 18.14 -32.56 -17.57
CA GLN A 495 18.18 -34.02 -17.52
C GLN A 495 19.13 -34.54 -16.45
N LYS A 496 20.28 -33.88 -16.24
CA LYS A 496 21.19 -34.21 -15.13
C LYS A 496 20.53 -33.92 -13.78
N ALA A 497 19.90 -32.75 -13.63
CA ALA A 497 19.17 -32.38 -12.42
C ALA A 497 18.01 -33.34 -12.12
N ALA A 498 17.32 -33.81 -13.16
CA ALA A 498 16.28 -34.84 -13.05
C ALA A 498 16.83 -36.17 -12.54
N ALA A 499 17.98 -36.62 -13.04
CA ALA A 499 18.62 -37.86 -12.61
C ALA A 499 19.13 -37.82 -11.16
N THR A 500 19.41 -36.63 -10.63
CA THR A 500 19.83 -36.42 -9.23
C THR A 500 18.69 -36.02 -8.31
N GLY A 501 17.46 -35.89 -8.81
CA GLY A 501 16.29 -35.45 -8.03
C GLY A 501 16.39 -34.01 -7.49
N THR A 502 17.21 -33.16 -8.10
CA THR A 502 17.48 -31.78 -7.63
C THR A 502 16.79 -30.73 -8.49
N THR A 503 16.41 -29.60 -7.89
CA THR A 503 15.93 -28.41 -8.61
C THR A 503 17.06 -27.40 -8.80
N LEU A 504 16.98 -26.59 -9.86
CA LEU A 504 17.99 -25.59 -10.22
C LEU A 504 17.36 -24.21 -10.43
N THR A 505 18.05 -23.17 -9.97
CA THR A 505 17.71 -21.78 -10.32
C THR A 505 18.31 -21.40 -11.67
N TRP A 506 17.78 -20.35 -12.30
CA TRP A 506 18.36 -19.82 -13.54
C TRP A 506 19.82 -19.37 -13.41
N ALA A 507 20.23 -18.89 -12.24
CA ALA A 507 21.62 -18.52 -11.98
C ALA A 507 22.54 -19.75 -12.06
N GLN A 508 22.09 -20.89 -11.52
CA GLN A 508 22.82 -22.17 -11.56
C GLN A 508 22.84 -22.77 -12.97
N ILE A 509 21.74 -22.69 -13.72
CA ILE A 509 21.70 -23.13 -15.13
C ILE A 509 22.70 -22.31 -15.96
N ARG A 510 22.73 -20.99 -15.78
CA ARG A 510 23.64 -20.10 -16.51
C ARG A 510 25.12 -20.40 -16.22
N ALA A 511 25.45 -20.74 -14.97
CA ALA A 511 26.81 -21.11 -14.59
C ALA A 511 27.27 -22.45 -15.21
N GLN A 512 26.33 -23.32 -15.62
CA GLN A 512 26.62 -24.63 -16.20
C GLN A 512 26.55 -24.67 -17.74
N LEU A 513 26.24 -23.54 -18.40
CA LEU A 513 26.20 -23.46 -19.86
C LEU A 513 27.62 -23.49 -20.45
N PRO A 514 27.83 -24.18 -21.60
CA PRO A 514 29.13 -24.17 -22.29
C PRO A 514 29.60 -22.76 -22.68
N PRO A 515 30.91 -22.46 -22.55
CA PRO A 515 31.48 -21.21 -23.06
C PRO A 515 31.35 -21.18 -24.59
N GLY A 516 30.69 -20.16 -25.14
CA GLY A 516 30.47 -19.99 -26.59
C GLY A 516 29.01 -19.90 -27.03
N LEU A 517 28.04 -20.15 -26.14
CA LEU A 517 26.62 -19.88 -26.39
C LEU A 517 26.27 -18.41 -26.05
N PRO A 518 25.31 -17.78 -26.76
CA PRO A 518 24.88 -16.42 -26.45
C PRO A 518 24.36 -16.32 -25.01
N ALA A 519 24.60 -15.17 -24.37
CA ALA A 519 24.12 -14.91 -23.02
C ALA A 519 22.59 -15.03 -22.99
N LEU A 520 22.07 -15.96 -22.20
CA LEU A 520 20.63 -16.22 -22.10
C LEU A 520 19.93 -15.03 -21.43
N GLU A 521 19.24 -14.21 -22.23
CA GLU A 521 18.44 -13.10 -21.73
C GLU A 521 17.16 -13.58 -21.03
N ARG A 522 16.67 -12.83 -20.04
CA ARG A 522 15.42 -13.16 -19.31
C ARG A 522 14.21 -13.30 -20.23
N SER A 523 14.18 -12.56 -21.34
CA SER A 523 13.14 -12.62 -22.38
C SER A 523 13.09 -14.00 -23.07
N GLN A 524 14.22 -14.68 -23.19
CA GLN A 524 14.39 -15.94 -23.93
C GLN A 524 14.18 -17.18 -23.07
N GLN A 525 14.35 -17.07 -21.75
CA GLN A 525 14.26 -18.17 -20.77
C GLN A 525 12.99 -19.02 -20.91
N THR A 526 11.82 -18.38 -21.02
CA THR A 526 10.57 -19.14 -21.14
C THR A 526 10.44 -19.83 -22.50
N SER A 527 10.89 -19.20 -23.58
CA SER A 527 10.85 -19.80 -24.92
C SER A 527 11.73 -21.05 -24.99
N VAL A 528 12.92 -20.98 -24.38
CA VAL A 528 13.85 -22.11 -24.27
C VAL A 528 13.23 -23.26 -23.48
N LEU A 529 12.61 -23.01 -22.32
CA LEU A 529 11.95 -24.08 -21.55
C LEU A 529 10.75 -24.70 -22.28
N ILE A 530 9.97 -23.91 -23.02
CA ILE A 530 8.90 -24.41 -23.87
C ILE A 530 9.45 -25.34 -24.95
N GLN A 531 10.57 -24.97 -25.59
CA GLN A 531 11.22 -25.83 -26.58
C GLN A 531 11.75 -27.14 -25.96
N VAL A 532 12.37 -27.06 -24.77
CA VAL A 532 12.85 -28.22 -24.01
C VAL A 532 11.71 -29.22 -23.78
N ASP A 533 10.57 -28.75 -23.27
CA ASP A 533 9.44 -29.63 -22.94
C ASP A 533 8.68 -30.12 -24.16
N ARG A 534 8.53 -29.30 -25.21
CA ARG A 534 7.93 -29.73 -26.49
C ARG A 534 8.76 -30.80 -27.22
N SER A 535 10.06 -30.89 -26.94
CA SER A 535 10.92 -31.94 -27.49
C SER A 535 10.79 -33.29 -26.78
N ARG A 536 9.97 -33.39 -25.73
CA ARG A 536 9.72 -34.61 -24.95
C ARG A 536 8.37 -35.23 -25.36
N ALA A 537 8.21 -36.52 -25.06
CA ALA A 537 6.92 -37.19 -25.25
C ALA A 537 5.85 -36.54 -24.34
N GLY A 538 4.62 -36.38 -24.83
CA GLY A 538 3.54 -35.66 -24.10
C GLY A 538 3.17 -36.26 -22.74
N THR A 539 3.50 -37.53 -22.48
CA THR A 539 3.29 -38.20 -21.19
C THR A 539 4.46 -38.05 -20.22
N ALA A 540 5.66 -37.66 -20.69
CA ALA A 540 6.85 -37.51 -19.85
C ALA A 540 6.72 -36.33 -18.87
N PRO A 541 7.36 -36.37 -17.69
CA PRO A 541 7.36 -35.24 -16.78
C PRO A 541 8.11 -34.04 -17.39
N LEU A 542 7.64 -32.83 -17.06
CA LEU A 542 8.14 -31.57 -17.60
C LEU A 542 9.48 -31.20 -16.95
N LEU A 543 10.56 -31.08 -17.74
CA LEU A 543 11.86 -30.69 -17.21
C LEU A 543 11.86 -29.25 -16.67
N SER A 544 10.98 -28.39 -17.20
CA SER A 544 10.79 -27.04 -16.67
C SER A 544 10.30 -27.01 -15.22
N ALA A 545 9.71 -28.10 -14.70
CA ALA A 545 9.31 -28.18 -13.30
C ALA A 545 10.52 -28.15 -12.34
N LEU A 546 11.70 -28.58 -12.82
CA LEU A 546 12.95 -28.55 -12.06
C LEU A 546 13.60 -27.17 -12.02
N VAL A 547 13.07 -26.20 -12.78
CA VAL A 547 13.52 -24.80 -12.71
C VAL A 547 12.72 -24.08 -11.65
N THR A 548 13.39 -23.52 -10.65
CA THR A 548 12.76 -22.80 -9.53
C THR A 548 13.11 -21.32 -9.50
N GLY A 549 12.32 -20.54 -8.76
CA GLY A 549 12.72 -19.21 -8.33
C GLY A 549 13.90 -19.23 -7.37
N ALA A 550 14.37 -18.05 -6.98
CA ALA A 550 15.52 -17.90 -6.07
C ALA A 550 15.27 -18.55 -4.69
N ASP A 551 14.01 -18.68 -4.29
CA ASP A 551 13.57 -19.26 -3.02
C ASP A 551 13.17 -20.75 -3.16
N HIS A 552 13.57 -21.42 -4.24
CA HIS A 552 13.21 -22.81 -4.57
C HIS A 552 11.70 -23.06 -4.75
N ASP A 553 10.94 -22.00 -5.00
CA ASP A 553 9.52 -22.01 -5.31
C ASP A 553 9.25 -22.25 -6.81
N MET A 554 7.99 -22.56 -7.14
CA MET A 554 7.54 -22.76 -8.52
C MET A 554 7.92 -21.55 -9.37
N HIS A 555 8.67 -21.77 -10.45
CA HIS A 555 9.04 -20.69 -11.34
C HIS A 555 7.79 -19.97 -11.91
N PRO A 556 7.70 -18.63 -11.90
CA PRO A 556 6.49 -17.90 -12.29
C PRO A 556 5.99 -18.18 -13.71
N ALA A 557 6.91 -18.53 -14.63
CA ALA A 557 6.55 -18.91 -15.99
C ALA A 557 6.05 -20.36 -16.14
N TYR A 558 6.11 -21.19 -15.09
CA TYR A 558 5.75 -22.60 -15.13
C TYR A 558 4.32 -22.86 -15.64
N PRO A 559 3.26 -22.15 -15.20
CA PRO A 559 1.91 -22.36 -15.74
C PRO A 559 1.81 -22.11 -17.24
N ARG A 560 2.56 -21.11 -17.74
CA ARG A 560 2.65 -20.81 -19.17
C ARG A 560 3.39 -21.89 -19.95
N ILE A 561 4.46 -22.45 -19.37
CA ILE A 561 5.24 -23.53 -19.98
C ILE A 561 4.42 -24.82 -20.03
N ALA A 562 3.75 -25.17 -18.92
CA ALA A 562 2.88 -26.33 -18.82
C ALA A 562 1.73 -26.26 -19.84
N ALA A 563 1.07 -25.10 -19.96
CA ALA A 563 0.03 -24.89 -20.98
C ALA A 563 0.61 -25.01 -22.41
N ALA A 564 1.79 -24.44 -22.67
CA ALA A 564 2.45 -24.52 -23.97
C ALA A 564 2.97 -25.94 -24.33
N ALA A 565 3.13 -26.80 -23.34
CA ALA A 565 3.45 -28.23 -23.45
C ALA A 565 2.20 -29.13 -23.47
N GLY A 566 0.99 -28.55 -23.46
CA GLY A 566 -0.28 -29.27 -23.58
C GLY A 566 -0.85 -29.79 -22.25
N ARG A 567 -0.39 -29.29 -21.10
CA ARG A 567 -1.01 -29.60 -19.79
C ARG A 567 -2.28 -28.75 -19.56
N PRO A 568 -3.26 -29.25 -18.78
CA PRO A 568 -4.41 -28.46 -18.37
C PRO A 568 -3.97 -27.17 -17.67
N GLN A 569 -4.64 -26.06 -18.00
CA GLN A 569 -4.34 -24.75 -17.41
C GLN A 569 -4.98 -24.65 -16.01
N PRO A 570 -4.21 -24.30 -14.96
CA PRO A 570 -4.73 -24.21 -13.60
C PRO A 570 -5.71 -23.02 -13.46
N ARG A 571 -6.75 -23.18 -12.67
CA ARG A 571 -7.80 -22.15 -12.42
C ARG A 571 -7.41 -21.15 -11.32
N GLY A 572 -6.24 -21.32 -10.70
CA GLY A 572 -5.69 -20.41 -9.70
C GLY A 572 -4.29 -20.80 -9.21
N ASN A 573 -3.67 -19.95 -8.37
CA ASN A 573 -2.28 -20.13 -7.92
C ASN A 573 -2.05 -21.42 -7.12
N LEU A 574 -3.01 -21.82 -6.26
CA LEU A 574 -2.93 -23.06 -5.49
C LEU A 574 -2.92 -24.31 -6.39
N GLU A 575 -3.72 -24.30 -7.45
CA GLU A 575 -3.78 -25.42 -8.41
C GLU A 575 -2.52 -25.48 -9.28
N ALA A 576 -1.95 -24.33 -9.63
CA ALA A 576 -0.66 -24.25 -10.33
C ALA A 576 0.49 -24.83 -9.50
N VAL A 577 0.56 -24.46 -8.21
CA VAL A 577 1.57 -24.99 -7.26
C VAL A 577 1.37 -26.48 -7.04
N ALA A 578 0.12 -26.95 -6.90
CA ALA A 578 -0.17 -28.39 -6.79
C ALA A 578 0.25 -29.17 -8.04
N GLN A 579 -0.07 -28.66 -9.23
CA GLN A 579 0.32 -29.25 -10.51
C GLN A 579 1.85 -29.28 -10.69
N TRP A 580 2.54 -28.23 -10.25
CA TRP A 580 4.01 -28.16 -10.23
C TRP A 580 4.60 -29.18 -9.24
N ALA A 581 4.11 -29.24 -8.01
CA ALA A 581 4.58 -30.19 -7.00
C ALA A 581 4.38 -31.65 -7.46
N VAL A 582 3.27 -31.95 -8.13
CA VAL A 582 3.04 -33.26 -8.75
C VAL A 582 4.11 -33.56 -9.80
N GLU A 583 4.41 -32.62 -10.71
CA GLU A 583 5.43 -32.81 -11.75
C GLU A 583 6.86 -32.94 -11.18
N VAL A 584 7.22 -32.19 -10.13
CA VAL A 584 8.49 -32.38 -9.39
C VAL A 584 8.56 -33.76 -8.74
N SER A 585 7.47 -34.22 -8.11
CA SER A 585 7.42 -35.54 -7.46
C SER A 585 7.57 -36.72 -8.43
N ARG A 586 7.35 -36.50 -9.74
CA ARG A 586 7.54 -37.53 -10.78
C ARG A 586 9.00 -37.77 -11.11
N PHE A 587 9.90 -36.84 -10.75
CA PHE A 587 11.35 -37.01 -10.86
C PHE A 587 11.98 -37.61 -9.59
N GLN A 588 11.24 -37.62 -8.47
CA GLN A 588 11.68 -38.24 -7.22
C GLN A 588 11.28 -39.73 -7.11
N ARG A 589 10.40 -40.20 -8.01
CA ARG A 589 9.86 -41.57 -8.04
C ARG A 589 10.37 -42.41 -9.22
N ALA A 590 11.27 -41.86 -10.03
CA ALA A 590 11.94 -42.52 -11.14
C ALA A 590 13.43 -42.66 -10.80
#